data_AF-A0A3D4KV13-F1
#
_entry.id   AF-A0A3D4KV13-F1
#
_cell.length_a   1.000
_cell.length_b   1.000
_cell.length_c   1.000
_cell.angle_alpha   90.00
_cell.angle_beta   90.00
_cell.angle_gamma   90.00
#
_symmetry.space_group_name_H-M   'P 1'
#
loop_
_entity.id
_entity.type
_entity.pdbx_description
1 polymer ?
#
loop_
_entity_poly.entity_id
_entity_poly.type
_entity_poly.pdbx_seq_one_letter_code
_entity_poly.pdbx_strand_id
1 'polypeptide(L)'
;MLASLIPLFDKDMMTCAYSIFAQKQDLLKTPYAAGSGRFDGAGYITGLEIVDSSGIDTLSGSKEVFIAVNEIALFTDIDAQTKAPHDKLVLLIDAEVKPDEMHVKRLIELKNKHYKLAIRNITIDMFEDYRVILKLMDYIFLDHKKIKIQVARVYFQT
;
A
#
# COMPACT_ATOMS: atom_id res chain seq x y z
N MET A 1 -4.76 7.99 -18.00
CA MET A 1 -4.19 7.59 -16.70
C MET A 1 -3.53 8.80 -16.07
N LEU A 2 -3.93 9.15 -14.84
CA LEU A 2 -3.26 10.16 -14.02
C LEU A 2 -2.31 9.42 -13.08
N ALA A 3 -1.07 9.87 -12.96
CA ALA A 3 -0.10 9.30 -12.03
C ALA A 3 0.76 10.40 -11.43
N SER A 4 1.03 10.29 -10.13
CA SER A 4 1.89 11.21 -9.41
C SER A 4 2.71 10.46 -8.36
N LEU A 5 3.96 10.89 -8.18
CA LEU A 5 4.83 10.44 -7.12
C LEU A 5 4.72 11.40 -5.95
N ILE A 6 4.33 10.89 -4.80
CA ILE A 6 4.22 11.64 -3.56
C ILE A 6 5.49 11.36 -2.74
N PRO A 7 6.37 12.34 -2.51
CA PRO A 7 7.56 12.13 -1.69
C PRO A 7 7.18 11.95 -0.21
N LEU A 8 7.82 10.99 0.44
CA LEU A 8 7.79 10.81 1.89
C LEU A 8 9.08 11.33 2.49
N PHE A 9 8.97 12.03 3.62
CA PHE A 9 10.09 12.73 4.24
C PHE A 9 10.42 12.13 5.60
N ASP A 10 11.70 12.13 5.92
CA ASP A 10 12.19 11.80 7.26
C ASP A 10 12.12 13.02 8.20
N LYS A 11 12.62 12.84 9.43
CA LYS A 11 12.67 13.90 10.46
C LYS A 11 13.54 15.10 10.07
N ASP A 12 14.46 14.92 9.13
CA ASP A 12 15.40 15.94 8.66
C ASP A 12 14.93 16.56 7.33
N MET A 13 13.66 16.32 6.94
CA MET A 13 13.02 16.79 5.71
C MET A 13 13.68 16.28 4.42
N MET A 14 14.41 15.16 4.50
CA MET A 14 14.99 14.49 3.34
C MET A 14 14.01 13.47 2.79
N THR A 15 13.93 13.36 1.46
CA THR A 15 13.06 12.36 0.82
C THR A 15 13.62 10.96 1.07
N CYS A 16 12.88 10.12 1.79
CA CYS A 16 13.28 8.76 2.14
C CYS A 16 12.62 7.69 1.26
N ALA A 17 11.40 7.95 0.77
CA ALA A 17 10.64 7.04 -0.08
C ALA A 17 9.64 7.82 -0.95
N TYR A 18 8.97 7.12 -1.87
CA TYR A 18 7.90 7.67 -2.68
C TYR A 18 6.64 6.82 -2.57
N SER A 19 5.47 7.43 -2.63
CA SER A 19 4.20 6.74 -2.78
C SER A 19 3.61 7.02 -4.15
N ILE A 20 3.24 5.98 -4.89
CA ILE A 20 2.60 6.12 -6.20
C ILE A 20 1.10 6.32 -5.98
N PHE A 21 0.61 7.47 -6.45
CA PHE A 21 -0.80 7.69 -6.62
C PHE A 21 -1.13 7.61 -8.11
N ALA A 22 -1.88 6.57 -8.50
CA ALA A 22 -2.28 6.35 -9.88
C ALA A 22 -3.79 6.15 -9.98
N GLN A 23 -4.38 6.71 -11.03
CA GLN A 23 -5.79 6.59 -11.36
C GLN A 23 -5.92 6.26 -12.84
N LYS A 24 -6.44 5.07 -13.14
CA LYS A 24 -6.58 4.53 -14.50
C LYS A 24 -7.41 5.46 -15.40
N GLN A 25 -8.52 5.99 -14.89
CA GLN A 25 -9.44 6.86 -15.63
C GLN A 25 -9.81 8.12 -14.84
N ASP A 26 -9.83 9.25 -15.55
CA ASP A 26 -10.32 10.52 -15.02
C ASP A 26 -11.85 10.47 -14.95
N LEU A 27 -12.38 10.19 -13.76
CA LEU A 27 -13.81 10.03 -13.52
C LEU A 27 -14.61 11.32 -13.77
N LEU A 28 -13.95 12.48 -13.78
CA LEU A 28 -14.58 13.75 -14.14
C LEU A 28 -14.86 13.81 -15.65
N LYS A 29 -14.01 13.18 -16.46
CA LYS A 29 -14.14 13.12 -17.92
C LYS A 29 -14.93 11.91 -18.40
N THR A 30 -15.13 10.88 -17.56
CA THR A 30 -15.76 9.63 -17.96
C THR A 30 -16.72 9.10 -16.88
N PRO A 31 -17.90 9.71 -16.71
CA PRO A 31 -18.84 9.34 -15.65
C PRO A 31 -19.39 7.91 -15.77
N TYR A 32 -19.44 7.32 -16.97
CA TYR A 32 -19.86 5.92 -17.15
C TYR A 32 -18.90 4.92 -16.48
N ALA A 33 -17.62 5.27 -16.37
CA ALA A 33 -16.63 4.47 -15.67
C ALA A 33 -16.78 4.50 -14.14
N ALA A 34 -17.59 5.41 -13.60
CA ALA A 34 -17.94 5.40 -12.18
C ALA A 34 -18.96 4.30 -11.82
N GLY A 35 -19.62 3.71 -12.83
CA GLY A 35 -20.56 2.60 -12.69
C GLY A 35 -19.90 1.22 -12.84
N SER A 36 -20.51 0.32 -13.65
CA SER A 36 -20.06 -1.07 -13.83
C SER A 36 -18.64 -1.22 -14.38
N GLY A 37 -18.16 -0.24 -15.16
CA GLY A 37 -16.78 -0.22 -15.68
C GLY A 37 -15.69 -0.05 -14.61
N ARG A 38 -16.05 0.34 -13.38
CA ARG A 38 -15.10 0.52 -12.27
C ARG A 38 -14.46 -0.79 -11.81
N PHE A 39 -15.16 -1.91 -11.98
CA PHE A 39 -14.70 -3.23 -11.53
C PHE A 39 -13.93 -4.01 -12.62
N ASP A 40 -13.83 -3.46 -13.83
CA ASP A 40 -13.04 -4.05 -14.92
C ASP A 40 -11.54 -3.91 -14.62
N GLY A 41 -10.95 -5.00 -14.12
CA GLY A 41 -9.57 -5.07 -13.65
C GLY A 41 -9.39 -4.88 -12.15
N ALA A 42 -10.39 -5.22 -11.33
CA ALA A 42 -10.31 -5.16 -9.86
C ALA A 42 -9.11 -5.91 -9.25
N GLY A 43 -8.59 -6.92 -9.97
CA GLY A 43 -7.39 -7.67 -9.60
C GLY A 43 -6.05 -7.05 -10.02
N TYR A 44 -6.07 -5.97 -10.80
CA TYR A 44 -4.86 -5.25 -11.22
C TYR A 44 -4.49 -4.18 -10.18
N ILE A 45 -3.23 -4.19 -9.76
CA ILE A 45 -2.71 -3.17 -8.84
C ILE A 45 -2.40 -1.91 -9.64
N THR A 46 -3.23 -0.89 -9.45
CA THR A 46 -3.06 0.41 -10.11
C THR A 46 -1.77 1.07 -9.63
N GLY A 47 -0.85 1.35 -10.54
CA GLY A 47 0.48 1.87 -10.20
C GLY A 47 1.63 0.96 -10.61
N LEU A 48 1.44 -0.37 -10.62
CA LEU A 48 2.50 -1.30 -11.03
C LEU A 48 2.89 -1.13 -12.49
N GLU A 49 1.93 -0.85 -13.37
CA GLU A 49 2.19 -0.57 -14.79
C GLU A 49 3.14 0.62 -15.00
N ILE A 50 3.12 1.61 -14.09
CA ILE A 50 4.01 2.77 -14.15
C ILE A 50 5.41 2.38 -13.72
N VAL A 51 5.52 1.56 -12.67
CA VAL A 51 6.80 1.02 -12.22
C VAL A 51 7.45 0.17 -13.30
N ASP A 52 6.68 -0.69 -13.95
CA ASP A 52 7.17 -1.57 -15.01
C ASP A 52 7.55 -0.80 -16.28
N SER A 53 6.78 0.22 -16.66
CA SER A 53 7.06 1.01 -17.87
C SER A 53 8.20 2.01 -17.71
N SER A 54 8.31 2.65 -16.54
CA SER A 54 9.33 3.69 -16.29
C SER A 54 10.61 3.13 -15.66
N GLY A 55 10.52 1.95 -15.03
CA GLY A 55 11.56 1.36 -14.21
C GLY A 55 11.59 1.98 -12.81
N ILE A 56 11.61 1.13 -11.77
CA ILE A 56 11.62 1.58 -10.38
C ILE A 56 12.83 2.48 -10.06
N ASP A 57 14.00 2.17 -10.64
CA ASP A 57 15.23 2.93 -10.44
C ASP A 57 15.14 4.34 -11.01
N THR A 58 14.43 4.52 -12.13
CA THR A 58 14.21 5.84 -12.72
C THR A 58 13.26 6.67 -11.86
N LEU A 59 12.25 6.03 -11.26
CA LEU A 59 11.19 6.71 -10.49
C LEU A 59 11.67 7.15 -9.11
N SER A 60 12.40 6.30 -8.39
CA SER A 60 12.78 6.53 -6.99
C SER A 60 14.27 6.48 -6.72
N GLY A 61 15.10 6.14 -7.72
CA GLY A 61 16.52 5.89 -7.54
C GLY A 61 16.76 4.64 -6.69
N SER A 62 17.41 4.84 -5.54
CA SER A 62 17.66 3.77 -4.56
C SER A 62 16.60 3.66 -3.47
N LYS A 63 15.51 4.45 -3.54
CA LYS A 63 14.52 4.55 -2.47
C LYS A 63 13.33 3.63 -2.71
N GLU A 64 12.69 3.25 -1.63
CA GLU A 64 11.50 2.40 -1.65
C GLU A 64 10.28 3.14 -2.23
N VAL A 65 9.38 2.36 -2.82
CA VAL A 65 8.17 2.82 -3.47
C VAL A 65 6.95 2.12 -2.87
N PHE A 66 6.03 2.92 -2.33
CA PHE A 66 4.78 2.45 -1.75
C PHE A 66 3.68 2.44 -2.82
N ILE A 67 3.01 1.31 -2.99
CA ILE A 67 1.90 1.15 -3.93
C ILE A 67 0.67 0.65 -3.19
N ALA A 68 -0.44 1.36 -3.36
CA ALA A 68 -1.71 0.99 -2.75
C ALA A 68 -2.26 -0.29 -3.38
N VAL A 69 -2.57 -1.28 -2.54
CA VAL A 69 -3.17 -2.56 -2.94
C VAL A 69 -4.56 -2.64 -2.31
N ASN A 70 -5.57 -2.92 -3.13
CA ASN A 70 -6.93 -3.14 -2.66
C ASN A 70 -7.09 -4.58 -2.15
N GLU A 71 -8.19 -4.86 -1.44
CA GLU A 71 -8.47 -6.18 -0.87
C GLU A 71 -8.42 -7.31 -1.92
N ILE A 72 -9.03 -7.09 -3.09
CA ILE A 72 -9.13 -8.10 -4.16
C ILE A 72 -7.77 -8.41 -4.78
N ALA A 73 -6.97 -7.38 -5.11
CA ALA A 73 -5.67 -7.56 -5.73
C ALA A 73 -4.62 -8.14 -4.78
N LEU A 74 -4.87 -8.15 -3.46
CA LEU A 74 -4.02 -8.86 -2.52
C LEU A 74 -3.97 -10.37 -2.83
N PHE A 75 -5.07 -10.93 -3.35
CA PHE A 75 -5.19 -12.35 -3.68
C PHE A 75 -4.79 -12.70 -5.11
N THR A 76 -4.44 -11.72 -5.94
CA THR A 76 -3.98 -12.00 -7.30
C THR A 76 -2.50 -12.35 -7.32
N ASP A 77 -2.03 -12.81 -8.48
CA ASP A 77 -0.61 -13.07 -8.70
C ASP A 77 0.10 -11.73 -8.95
N ILE A 78 0.67 -11.16 -7.89
CA ILE A 78 1.39 -9.87 -7.92
C ILE A 78 2.70 -10.02 -8.71
N ASP A 79 3.36 -11.18 -8.61
CA ASP A 79 4.63 -11.46 -9.30
C ASP A 79 4.45 -11.47 -10.82
N ALA A 80 3.27 -11.84 -11.30
CA ALA A 80 2.93 -11.80 -12.73
C ALA A 80 2.67 -10.36 -13.24
N GLN A 81 2.38 -9.41 -12.35
CA GLN A 81 2.01 -8.03 -12.70
C GLN A 81 3.18 -7.05 -12.66
N THR A 82 4.29 -7.40 -12.02
CA THR A 82 5.47 -6.53 -11.96
C THR A 82 6.77 -7.31 -12.02
N LYS A 83 7.77 -6.70 -12.65
CA LYS A 83 9.17 -7.20 -12.64
C LYS A 83 10.03 -6.46 -11.63
N ALA A 84 9.45 -5.54 -10.87
CA ALA A 84 10.18 -4.74 -9.90
C ALA A 84 10.74 -5.63 -8.77
N PRO A 85 11.97 -5.35 -8.29
CA PRO A 85 12.52 -6.02 -7.13
C PRO A 85 11.63 -5.87 -5.88
N HIS A 86 11.36 -6.99 -5.19
CA HIS A 86 10.47 -7.03 -4.03
C HIS A 86 10.97 -6.19 -2.84
N ASP A 87 12.28 -5.96 -2.76
CA ASP A 87 12.94 -5.18 -1.71
C ASP A 87 12.71 -3.67 -1.83
N LYS A 88 12.45 -3.18 -3.06
CA LYS A 88 12.15 -1.77 -3.33
C LYS A 88 10.66 -1.46 -3.36
N LEU A 89 9.83 -2.47 -3.54
CA LEU A 89 8.38 -2.33 -3.60
C LEU A 89 7.74 -2.62 -2.23
N VAL A 90 6.97 -1.67 -1.73
CA VAL A 90 6.21 -1.82 -0.49
C VAL A 90 4.72 -1.82 -0.81
N LEU A 91 4.04 -2.92 -0.47
CA LEU A 91 2.61 -3.07 -0.67
C LEU A 91 1.86 -2.36 0.46
N LEU A 92 1.13 -1.29 0.12
CA LEU A 92 0.39 -0.46 1.06
C LEU A 92 -1.09 -0.90 1.08
N ILE A 93 -1.50 -1.56 2.16
CA ILE A 93 -2.88 -1.98 2.40
C ILE A 93 -3.65 -0.98 3.25
N ASP A 94 -4.97 -0.98 3.11
CA ASP A 94 -5.90 -0.16 3.89
C ASP A 94 -6.58 -0.98 4.99
N ALA A 95 -7.27 -0.32 5.91
CA ALA A 95 -8.07 -0.95 6.96
C ALA A 95 -9.33 -1.66 6.43
N GLU A 96 -9.52 -1.73 5.10
CA GLU A 96 -10.51 -2.58 4.45
C GLU A 96 -10.12 -4.07 4.57
N VAL A 97 -8.82 -4.38 4.64
CA VAL A 97 -8.29 -5.74 4.81
C VAL A 97 -8.47 -6.18 6.27
N LYS A 98 -9.53 -6.94 6.54
CA LYS A 98 -9.91 -7.35 7.90
C LYS A 98 -8.92 -8.38 8.49
N PRO A 99 -8.75 -8.43 9.82
CA PRO A 99 -7.88 -9.38 10.51
C PRO A 99 -8.52 -10.76 10.65
N ASP A 100 -9.05 -11.30 9.56
CA ASP A 100 -9.53 -12.68 9.52
C ASP A 100 -8.42 -13.66 9.08
N GLU A 101 -8.68 -14.95 9.26
CA GLU A 101 -7.71 -16.01 8.99
C GLU A 101 -7.22 -16.04 7.54
N MET A 102 -8.11 -15.71 6.59
CA MET A 102 -7.80 -15.75 5.16
C MET A 102 -6.81 -14.64 4.78
N HIS A 103 -7.08 -13.41 5.22
CA HIS A 103 -6.20 -12.26 4.96
C HIS A 103 -4.86 -12.40 5.67
N VAL A 104 -4.85 -12.83 6.94
CA VAL A 104 -3.61 -13.03 7.69
C VAL A 104 -2.72 -14.09 7.02
N LYS A 105 -3.30 -15.22 6.60
CA LYS A 105 -2.55 -16.25 5.84
C LYS A 105 -1.94 -15.67 4.58
N ARG A 106 -2.71 -14.90 3.82
CA ARG A 106 -2.23 -14.29 2.59
C ARG A 106 -1.08 -13.30 2.83
N LEU A 107 -1.16 -12.48 3.87
CA LEU A 107 -0.09 -11.54 4.22
C LEU A 107 1.19 -12.29 4.64
N ILE A 108 1.07 -13.40 5.36
CA ILE A 108 2.21 -14.27 5.71
C ILE A 108 2.86 -14.85 4.44
N GLU A 109 2.08 -15.33 3.48
CA GLU A 109 2.61 -15.81 2.20
C GLU A 109 3.40 -14.73 1.45
N LEU A 110 2.89 -13.50 1.42
CA LEU A 110 3.59 -12.36 0.79
C LEU A 110 4.90 -12.03 1.52
N LYS A 111 4.91 -12.05 2.86
CA LYS A 111 6.15 -11.89 3.65
C LYS A 111 7.17 -12.99 3.38
N ASN A 112 6.71 -14.24 3.24
CA ASN A 112 7.58 -15.37 2.90
C ASN A 112 8.18 -15.24 1.49
N LYS A 113 7.50 -14.53 0.57
CA LYS A 113 8.03 -14.13 -0.74
C LYS A 113 8.93 -12.89 -0.71
N HIS A 114 9.30 -12.40 0.48
CA HIS A 114 10.13 -11.22 0.71
C HIS A 114 9.50 -9.88 0.31
N TYR A 115 8.17 -9.80 0.19
CA TYR A 115 7.51 -8.51 0.04
C TYR A 115 7.56 -7.70 1.34
N LYS A 116 7.76 -6.38 1.20
CA LYS A 116 7.55 -5.43 2.30
C LYS A 116 6.09 -5.02 2.34
N LEU A 117 5.54 -4.97 3.55
CA LEU A 117 4.13 -4.65 3.78
C LEU A 117 3.99 -3.36 4.59
N ALA A 118 3.01 -2.55 4.23
CA ALA A 118 2.65 -1.35 4.94
C ALA A 118 1.14 -1.26 5.12
N ILE A 119 0.67 -0.70 6.22
CA ILE A 119 -0.77 -0.45 6.45
C ILE A 119 -1.04 1.00 6.78
N ARG A 120 -2.20 1.50 6.36
CA ARG A 120 -2.69 2.86 6.65
C ARG A 120 -4.12 2.87 7.17
N ASN A 121 -4.56 4.04 7.62
CA ASN A 121 -5.94 4.35 8.03
C ASN A 121 -6.50 3.51 9.19
N ILE A 122 -5.66 2.87 10.00
CA ILE A 122 -6.10 2.20 11.23
C ILE A 122 -6.38 3.25 12.31
N THR A 123 -7.54 3.17 12.97
CA THR A 123 -7.92 3.99 14.12
C THR A 123 -7.61 3.27 15.44
N ILE A 124 -7.43 4.02 16.53
CA ILE A 124 -6.97 3.47 17.84
C ILE A 124 -7.84 2.32 18.33
N ASP A 125 -9.15 2.40 18.13
CA ASP A 125 -10.13 1.38 18.48
C ASP A 125 -9.90 0.04 17.75
N MET A 126 -9.33 0.06 16.55
CA MET A 126 -9.04 -1.14 15.77
C MET A 126 -7.66 -1.76 16.08
N PHE A 127 -6.80 -1.11 16.87
CA PHE A 127 -5.41 -1.57 17.05
C PHE A 127 -5.32 -2.96 17.68
N GLU A 128 -6.21 -3.26 18.63
CA GLU A 128 -6.18 -4.55 19.33
C GLU A 128 -6.60 -5.68 18.38
N ASP A 129 -7.69 -5.48 17.62
CA ASP A 129 -8.18 -6.44 16.64
C ASP A 129 -7.16 -6.68 15.51
N TYR A 130 -6.48 -5.61 15.08
CA TYR A 130 -5.48 -5.66 14.01
C TYR A 130 -4.09 -6.05 14.49
N ARG A 131 -3.88 -6.36 15.78
CA ARG A 131 -2.56 -6.67 16.35
C ARG A 131 -1.82 -7.76 15.57
N VAL A 132 -2.53 -8.76 15.06
CA VAL A 132 -1.95 -9.85 14.25
C VAL A 132 -1.41 -9.33 12.92
N ILE A 133 -2.19 -8.50 12.21
CA ILE A 133 -1.76 -7.86 10.96
C ILE A 133 -0.62 -6.89 11.23
N LEU A 134 -0.72 -6.05 12.26
CA LEU A 134 0.28 -5.04 12.62
C LEU A 134 1.67 -5.64 12.83
N LYS A 135 1.78 -6.84 13.41
CA LYS A 135 3.05 -7.55 13.59
C LYS A 135 3.70 -8.02 12.29
N LEU A 136 2.94 -8.14 11.21
CA LEU A 136 3.44 -8.54 9.89
C LEU A 136 3.91 -7.36 9.05
N MET A 137 3.57 -6.12 9.45
CA MET A 137 3.88 -4.91 8.68
C MET A 137 5.29 -4.42 8.97
N ASP A 138 5.99 -3.98 7.92
CA ASP A 138 7.27 -3.28 8.01
C ASP A 138 7.08 -1.79 8.29
N TYR A 139 5.98 -1.22 7.76
CA TYR A 139 5.65 0.19 7.92
C TYR A 139 4.19 0.40 8.33
N ILE A 140 3.95 1.44 9.13
CA ILE A 140 2.61 1.79 9.60
C ILE A 140 2.41 3.30 9.44
N PHE A 141 1.37 3.66 8.69
CA PHE A 141 1.02 5.05 8.42
C PHE A 141 -0.04 5.50 9.43
N LEU A 142 0.34 6.44 10.29
CA LEU A 142 -0.53 6.99 11.32
C LEU A 142 -1.06 8.37 10.89
N ASP A 143 -2.38 8.54 10.92
CA ASP A 143 -3.01 9.83 10.68
C ASP A 143 -3.04 10.65 11.98
N HIS A 144 -2.18 11.67 12.07
CA HIS A 144 -2.09 12.57 13.22
C HIS A 144 -3.40 13.33 13.52
N LYS A 145 -4.30 13.49 12.55
CA LYS A 145 -5.59 14.16 12.75
C LYS A 145 -6.60 13.25 13.45
N LYS A 146 -6.50 11.94 13.23
CA LYS A 146 -7.40 10.93 13.78
C LYS A 146 -6.86 10.26 15.04
N ILE A 147 -5.55 10.25 15.22
CA ILE A 147 -4.86 9.47 16.26
C ILE A 147 -4.08 10.40 17.19
N LYS A 148 -4.31 10.26 18.51
CA LYS A 148 -3.40 10.82 19.52
C LYS A 148 -2.11 10.00 19.53
N ILE A 149 -1.08 10.50 18.85
CA ILE A 149 0.24 9.84 18.69
C ILE A 149 0.82 9.36 20.03
N GLN A 150 0.63 10.11 21.12
CA GLN A 150 1.09 9.75 22.45
C GLN A 150 0.54 8.41 22.94
N VAL A 151 -0.73 8.10 22.65
CA VAL A 151 -1.39 6.85 23.04
C VAL A 151 -0.98 5.71 22.10
N ALA A 152 -0.88 6.00 20.80
CA ALA A 152 -0.47 5.00 19.80
C ALA A 152 0.92 4.42 20.07
N ARG A 153 1.86 5.21 20.63
CA ARG A 153 3.21 4.74 20.97
C ARG A 153 3.21 3.53 21.90
N VAL A 154 2.24 3.41 22.81
CA VAL A 154 2.15 2.28 23.76
C VAL A 154 2.01 0.94 23.01
N TYR A 155 1.32 0.93 21.88
CA TYR A 155 1.08 -0.29 21.09
C TYR A 155 2.29 -0.75 20.28
N PHE A 156 3.33 0.08 20.14
CA PHE A 156 4.53 -0.21 19.36
C PHE A 156 5.81 -0.31 20.21
N GLN A 157 5.68 -0.33 21.53
CA GLN A 157 6.80 -0.44 22.49
C GLN A 157 7.13 -1.90 22.90
N THR A 158 6.74 -2.88 22.09
CA THR A 158 7.00 -4.31 22.37
C THR A 158 8.16 -4.80 21.54
#